data_AF-A0A381XL87-F1
#
_entry.id   AF-A0A381XL87-F1
#
_cell.length_a   1.000
_cell.length_b   1.000
_cell.length_c   1.000
_cell.angle_alpha   90.00
_cell.angle_beta   90.00
_cell.angle_gamma   90.00
#
_symmetry.space_group_name_H-M   'P 1'
#
loop_
_entity.id
_entity.type
_entity.pdbx_description
1 polymer ?
#
loop_
_entity_poly.entity_id
_entity_poly.type
_entity_poly.pdbx_seq_one_letter_code
_entity_poly.pdbx_strand_id
1 'polypeptide(L)'
;MFFPRLHRLSTFVLSITVCCVLSVATRPSSVRAYDDASGISHSYLNQENFLDIKSYQFHKLKEDEWYESQGGWRLSGGSMGLDLLFTDLEVRLPYQLGEEATVYFKARQEEFYEIKPFRYLVEVEWRAVELIGLSFLGMPEYDKRKADQGGSITLGKRPWNYIRFQQLFQDLYYNEKNFYDTSYYSPHPVENNLEGAFSWKNWRGRFIYVQDTPFKQVFPKQELTVSYESKDNSATLDYHFGEQQIAGLSWRSFDIQKRRETKNPSESSSPDNREQQLLYSSADLYWLHPLNSEFHGTIGLREDR
;
A
#
# COMPACT_ATOMS: atom_id res chain seq x y z
N MET A 1 15.88 -51.85 -10.13
CA MET A 1 15.24 -50.89 -9.20
C MET A 1 15.33 -49.50 -9.82
N PHE A 2 14.20 -48.88 -10.19
CA PHE A 2 14.17 -47.57 -10.85
C PHE A 2 13.42 -46.54 -9.97
N PHE A 3 14.09 -45.42 -9.72
CA PHE A 3 13.64 -44.09 -9.26
C PHE A 3 12.40 -43.90 -8.35
N PRO A 4 12.65 -43.25 -7.19
CA PRO A 4 11.73 -42.29 -6.58
C PRO A 4 12.37 -40.89 -6.51
N ARG A 5 12.44 -40.16 -7.64
CA ARG A 5 12.87 -38.73 -7.66
C ARG A 5 11.90 -37.76 -8.34
N LEU A 6 10.96 -38.21 -9.19
CA LEU A 6 10.05 -37.30 -9.90
C LEU A 6 8.99 -36.63 -9.02
N HIS A 7 8.48 -37.29 -7.97
CA HIS A 7 7.34 -36.76 -7.20
C HIS A 7 7.63 -35.48 -6.40
N ARG A 8 8.89 -35.22 -6.01
CA ARG A 8 9.26 -33.96 -5.32
C ARG A 8 9.41 -32.76 -6.25
N LEU A 9 9.77 -32.98 -7.52
CA LEU A 9 9.79 -31.91 -8.52
C LEU A 9 8.38 -31.49 -8.93
N SER A 10 7.46 -32.44 -9.06
CA SER A 10 6.05 -32.17 -9.37
C SER A 10 5.37 -31.27 -8.33
N THR A 11 5.63 -31.47 -7.02
CA THR A 11 5.07 -30.62 -5.96
C THR A 11 5.72 -29.24 -5.92
N PHE A 12 7.03 -29.14 -6.20
CA PHE A 12 7.74 -27.86 -6.24
C PHE A 12 7.28 -26.98 -7.41
N VAL A 13 7.10 -27.57 -8.60
CA VAL A 13 6.54 -26.89 -9.77
C VAL A 13 5.08 -26.48 -9.53
N LEU A 14 4.25 -27.32 -8.87
CA LEU A 14 2.89 -26.93 -8.53
C LEU A 14 2.84 -25.72 -7.59
N SER A 15 3.70 -25.65 -6.56
CA SER A 15 3.77 -24.47 -5.68
C SER A 15 4.21 -23.21 -6.43
N ILE A 16 5.18 -23.31 -7.34
CA ILE A 16 5.58 -22.16 -8.18
C ILE A 16 4.42 -21.75 -9.09
N THR A 17 3.69 -22.70 -9.69
CA THR A 17 2.55 -22.38 -10.56
C THR A 17 1.39 -21.75 -9.77
N VAL A 18 1.13 -22.18 -8.53
CA VAL A 18 0.11 -21.56 -7.66
C VAL A 18 0.51 -20.15 -7.22
N CYS A 19 1.81 -19.88 -7.00
CA CYS A 19 2.28 -18.50 -6.82
C CYS A 19 2.17 -17.67 -8.12
N CYS A 20 2.47 -18.25 -9.28
CA CYS A 20 2.39 -17.56 -10.58
C CYS A 20 0.95 -17.35 -11.11
N VAL A 21 -0.05 -18.04 -10.57
CA VAL A 21 -1.47 -17.79 -10.88
C VAL A 21 -2.05 -16.66 -10.03
N LEU A 22 -1.37 -16.24 -8.96
CA LEU A 22 -1.68 -15.02 -8.20
C LEU A 22 -0.89 -13.79 -8.68
N SER A 23 0.11 -13.94 -9.56
CA SER A 23 0.95 -12.84 -10.04
C SER A 23 0.37 -12.10 -11.25
N VAL A 24 -0.91 -11.69 -11.18
CA VAL A 24 -1.51 -10.76 -12.15
C VAL A 24 -1.60 -9.37 -11.54
N ALA A 25 -0.90 -8.44 -12.19
CA ALA A 25 -1.11 -6.99 -12.22
C ALA A 25 -0.62 -6.08 -11.08
N THR A 26 0.17 -5.12 -11.55
CA THR A 26 0.33 -3.72 -11.13
C THR A 26 1.53 -3.35 -10.21
N ARG A 27 1.49 -2.19 -9.52
CA ARG A 27 2.39 -1.66 -8.48
C ARG A 27 1.72 -0.47 -7.76
N PRO A 28 1.84 -0.36 -6.43
CA PRO A 28 1.28 0.62 -5.54
C PRO A 28 2.22 1.81 -5.40
N SER A 29 1.69 2.74 -4.64
CA SER A 29 2.27 3.47 -3.52
C SER A 29 1.15 3.42 -2.50
N SER A 30 1.24 2.68 -1.38
CA SER A 30 0.03 2.08 -0.76
C SER A 30 -1.11 3.08 -0.58
N VAL A 31 -2.07 3.06 -1.51
CA VAL A 31 -3.18 4.01 -1.52
C VAL A 31 -4.08 3.62 -0.38
N ARG A 32 -4.03 4.41 0.69
CA ARG A 32 -4.92 4.23 1.83
C ARG A 32 -5.96 5.33 1.79
N ALA A 33 -7.20 4.90 1.65
CA ALA A 33 -8.40 5.71 1.49
C ALA A 33 -8.40 6.67 0.30
N TYR A 34 -9.59 7.24 0.11
CA TYR A 34 -9.78 8.48 -0.62
C TYR A 34 -8.92 9.60 -0.03
N ASP A 35 -7.90 10.02 -0.78
CA ASP A 35 -6.97 11.09 -0.43
C ASP A 35 -7.57 12.53 -0.45
N ASP A 36 -8.90 12.67 -0.33
CA ASP A 36 -9.66 13.91 -0.63
C ASP A 36 -9.45 14.49 -2.05
N ALA A 37 -8.65 13.81 -2.88
CA ALA A 37 -8.19 14.22 -4.20
C ALA A 37 -9.27 14.00 -5.27
N SER A 38 -10.35 14.78 -5.16
CA SER A 38 -11.47 14.86 -6.13
C SER A 38 -11.10 15.48 -7.49
N GLY A 39 -9.88 16.00 -7.62
CA GLY A 39 -9.34 16.56 -8.86
C GLY A 39 -8.67 15.50 -9.73
N ILE A 40 -8.75 15.67 -11.04
CA ILE A 40 -8.03 14.85 -12.03
C ILE A 40 -6.82 15.66 -12.52
N SER A 41 -5.64 15.32 -11.99
CA SER A 41 -4.34 15.90 -12.37
C SER A 41 -3.66 15.06 -13.46
N HIS A 42 -2.84 15.70 -14.30
CA HIS A 42 -2.01 14.97 -15.26
C HIS A 42 -0.79 14.36 -14.55
N SER A 43 -0.62 13.04 -14.67
CA SER A 43 0.54 12.32 -14.11
C SER A 43 1.65 12.25 -15.16
N TYR A 44 2.78 12.91 -14.89
CA TYR A 44 3.96 12.88 -15.76
C TYR A 44 4.78 11.60 -15.49
N LEU A 45 4.40 10.49 -16.13
CA LEU A 45 5.15 9.24 -16.08
C LEU A 45 5.91 9.03 -17.41
N ASN A 46 7.22 9.21 -17.37
CA ASN A 46 8.13 8.96 -18.50
C ASN A 46 9.17 7.89 -18.14
N GLN A 47 9.98 7.44 -19.10
CA GLN A 47 10.96 6.37 -18.87
C GLN A 47 12.09 6.75 -17.88
N GLU A 48 12.49 8.02 -17.88
CA GLU A 48 13.53 8.58 -16.99
C GLU A 48 13.08 8.51 -15.52
N ASN A 49 11.85 8.97 -15.25
CA ASN A 49 11.21 8.91 -13.94
C ASN A 49 11.25 7.49 -13.34
N PHE A 50 11.02 6.42 -14.13
CA PHE A 50 11.08 5.04 -13.60
C PHE A 50 12.50 4.61 -13.17
N LEU A 51 13.55 5.13 -13.82
CA LEU A 51 14.95 4.92 -13.42
C LEU A 51 15.26 5.70 -12.13
N ASP A 52 14.85 6.97 -12.07
CA ASP A 52 15.04 7.83 -10.89
C ASP A 52 14.33 7.25 -9.66
N ILE A 53 13.08 6.83 -9.81
CA ILE A 53 12.31 6.12 -8.77
C ILE A 53 13.01 4.83 -8.33
N LYS A 54 13.73 4.11 -9.22
CA LYS A 54 14.52 2.95 -8.80
C LYS A 54 15.71 3.37 -7.92
N SER A 55 16.33 4.51 -8.21
CA SER A 55 17.46 5.06 -7.44
C SER A 55 17.05 5.59 -6.07
N TYR A 56 15.81 6.09 -5.93
CA TYR A 56 15.28 6.64 -4.68
C TYR A 56 14.61 5.61 -3.76
N GLN A 57 14.46 4.35 -4.18
CA GLN A 57 14.00 3.28 -3.29
C GLN A 57 15.05 2.94 -2.22
N PHE A 58 14.60 2.53 -1.03
CA PHE A 58 15.52 2.06 0.00
C PHE A 58 16.28 0.81 -0.47
N HIS A 59 17.54 0.71 -0.03
CA HIS A 59 18.34 -0.50 -0.20
C HIS A 59 17.66 -1.72 0.43
N LYS A 60 17.72 -2.89 -0.21
CA LYS A 60 16.93 -4.07 0.22
C LYS A 60 17.23 -4.54 1.64
N LEU A 61 18.47 -4.40 2.14
CA LEU A 61 18.76 -4.67 3.56
C LEU A 61 18.05 -3.69 4.50
N LYS A 62 17.96 -2.40 4.12
CA LYS A 62 17.28 -1.37 4.92
C LYS A 62 15.76 -1.55 4.93
N GLU A 63 15.18 -2.08 3.85
CA GLU A 63 13.77 -2.51 3.85
C GLU A 63 13.52 -3.62 4.87
N ASP A 64 14.41 -4.60 4.97
CA ASP A 64 14.30 -5.69 5.94
C ASP A 64 14.56 -5.26 7.38
N GLU A 65 15.62 -4.47 7.63
CA GLU A 65 15.89 -3.84 8.92
C GLU A 65 14.70 -3.00 9.39
N TRP A 66 14.12 -2.20 8.51
CA TRP A 66 12.93 -1.40 8.82
C TRP A 66 11.69 -2.26 9.04
N TYR A 67 11.52 -3.35 8.29
CA TYR A 67 10.42 -4.28 8.49
C TYR A 67 10.48 -4.99 9.85
N GLU A 68 11.69 -5.31 10.32
CA GLU A 68 11.94 -5.91 11.64
C GLU A 68 11.92 -4.90 12.79
N SER A 69 12.08 -3.60 12.50
CA SER A 69 12.05 -2.55 13.49
C SER A 69 10.69 -2.45 14.21
N GLN A 70 10.73 -2.32 15.54
CA GLN A 70 9.54 -2.07 16.36
C GLN A 70 8.94 -0.69 16.04
N GLY A 71 9.80 0.30 15.78
CA GLY A 71 9.41 1.66 15.44
C GLY A 71 10.60 2.55 15.10
N GLY A 72 10.28 3.76 14.67
CA GLY A 72 11.21 4.78 14.18
C GLY A 72 10.56 5.66 13.12
N TRP A 73 11.38 6.27 12.28
CA TRP A 73 10.96 6.93 11.05
C TRP A 73 11.99 6.69 9.96
N ARG A 74 11.55 6.72 8.70
CA ARG A 74 12.40 6.73 7.51
C ARG A 74 11.85 7.70 6.48
N LEU A 75 12.75 8.30 5.71
CA LEU A 75 12.43 9.15 4.57
C LEU A 75 13.39 8.81 3.44
N SER A 76 12.86 8.64 2.23
CA SER A 76 13.63 8.71 1.00
C SER A 76 12.93 9.67 0.03
N GLY A 77 13.68 10.18 -0.95
CA GLY A 77 13.13 11.06 -1.97
C GLY A 77 14.19 11.63 -2.89
N GLY A 78 13.73 12.24 -3.97
CA GLY A 78 14.57 12.86 -4.99
C GLY A 78 13.76 13.46 -6.12
N SER A 79 14.39 14.33 -6.92
CA SER A 79 13.71 15.02 -8.01
C SER A 79 13.29 14.02 -9.09
N MET A 80 12.03 14.08 -9.49
CA MET A 80 11.61 13.56 -10.79
C MET A 80 11.73 14.71 -11.81
N GLY A 81 11.35 14.47 -13.07
CA GLY A 81 11.46 15.50 -14.12
C GLY A 81 10.73 16.81 -13.80
N LEU A 82 11.43 17.94 -14.04
CA LEU A 82 11.04 19.36 -13.93
C LEU A 82 10.27 19.82 -12.69
N ASP A 83 9.04 19.35 -12.46
CA ASP A 83 8.08 19.93 -11.51
C ASP A 83 7.62 18.95 -10.40
N LEU A 84 8.16 17.73 -10.35
CA LEU A 84 7.76 16.68 -9.41
C LEU A 84 8.89 16.20 -8.50
N LEU A 85 8.56 15.86 -7.25
CA LEU A 85 9.45 15.24 -6.27
C LEU A 85 8.89 13.85 -5.94
N PHE A 86 9.73 12.81 -6.01
CA PHE A 86 9.41 11.53 -5.38
C PHE A 86 9.68 11.65 -3.88
N THR A 87 8.71 11.27 -3.05
CA THR A 87 8.89 11.13 -1.59
C THR A 87 8.33 9.79 -1.12
N ASP A 88 9.00 9.16 -0.16
CA ASP A 88 8.48 8.01 0.61
C ASP A 88 8.85 8.23 2.09
N LEU A 89 7.87 8.72 2.86
CA LEU A 89 7.95 8.96 4.29
C LEU A 89 7.17 7.87 5.02
N GLU A 90 7.79 7.21 5.99
CA GLU A 90 7.09 6.28 6.89
C GLU A 90 7.52 6.51 8.35
N VAL A 91 6.53 6.63 9.23
CA VAL A 91 6.69 6.79 10.68
C VAL A 91 5.93 5.70 11.40
N ARG A 92 6.57 5.03 12.36
CA ARG A 92 5.97 3.98 13.20
C ARG A 92 6.37 4.20 14.65
N LEU A 93 5.45 4.57 15.52
CA LEU A 93 5.73 4.80 16.94
C LEU A 93 4.83 3.87 17.78
N PRO A 94 5.35 2.71 18.23
CA PRO A 94 4.67 1.88 19.22
C PRO A 94 4.81 2.50 20.61
N TYR A 95 3.74 2.43 21.40
CA TYR A 95 3.75 2.73 22.83
C TYR A 95 2.95 1.68 23.57
N GLN A 96 3.63 0.93 24.44
CA GLN A 96 3.00 -0.12 25.23
C GLN A 96 2.30 0.49 26.45
N LEU A 97 0.96 0.37 26.51
CA LEU A 97 0.15 0.85 27.63
C LEU A 97 0.14 -0.12 28.82
N GLY A 98 0.42 -1.40 28.56
CA GLY A 98 0.47 -2.48 29.54
C GLY A 98 0.83 -3.80 28.89
N GLU A 99 0.70 -4.91 29.60
CA GLU A 99 1.09 -6.23 29.09
C GLU A 99 0.32 -6.64 27.82
N GLU A 100 -0.98 -6.32 27.76
CA GLU A 100 -1.88 -6.73 26.68
C GLU A 100 -2.16 -5.66 25.62
N ALA A 101 -1.79 -4.39 25.85
CA ALA A 101 -2.27 -3.25 25.06
C ALA A 101 -1.11 -2.40 24.50
N THR A 102 -1.10 -2.19 23.18
CA THR A 102 -0.11 -1.36 22.47
C THR A 102 -0.80 -0.37 21.53
N VAL A 103 -0.45 0.90 21.65
CA VAL A 103 -0.82 1.95 20.70
C VAL A 103 0.25 2.03 19.63
N TYR A 104 -0.14 2.11 18.37
CA TYR A 104 0.73 2.40 17.25
C TYR A 104 0.26 3.69 16.59
N PHE A 105 1.11 4.71 16.57
CA PHE A 105 0.98 5.79 15.60
C PHE A 105 1.71 5.37 14.32
N LYS A 106 1.00 5.37 13.19
CA LYS A 106 1.55 5.10 11.86
C LYS A 106 1.27 6.30 10.98
N ALA A 107 2.27 6.80 10.27
CA ALA A 107 2.04 7.78 9.21
C ALA A 107 2.81 7.39 7.97
N ARG A 108 2.21 7.64 6.80
CA ARG A 108 2.84 7.39 5.50
C ARG A 108 2.43 8.45 4.50
N GLN A 109 3.38 8.88 3.69
CA GLN A 109 3.14 9.69 2.50
C GLN A 109 4.06 9.15 1.40
N GLU A 110 3.50 8.82 0.24
CA GLU A 110 4.29 8.41 -0.94
C GLU A 110 3.77 9.14 -2.17
N GLU A 111 4.55 10.09 -2.68
CA GLU A 111 4.21 10.92 -3.83
C GLU A 111 4.89 10.32 -5.07
N PHE A 112 4.11 9.57 -5.86
CA PHE A 112 4.63 8.76 -6.97
C PHE A 112 3.97 9.06 -8.33
N TYR A 113 2.66 9.34 -8.39
CA TYR A 113 1.94 9.76 -9.62
C TYR A 113 0.99 10.96 -9.41
N GLU A 114 0.68 11.31 -8.16
CA GLU A 114 -0.10 12.48 -7.78
C GLU A 114 0.40 12.99 -6.42
N ILE A 115 0.17 14.28 -6.14
CA ILE A 115 0.43 14.88 -4.83
C ILE A 115 -0.65 14.34 -3.87
N LYS A 116 -0.21 13.71 -2.78
CA LYS A 116 -1.11 13.13 -1.77
C LYS A 116 -0.97 13.85 -0.43
N PRO A 117 -2.08 14.05 0.32
CA PRO A 117 -1.98 14.57 1.68
C PRO A 117 -1.21 13.61 2.58
N PHE A 118 -0.58 14.14 3.61
CA PHE A 118 0.01 13.33 4.67
C PHE A 118 -1.07 12.57 5.44
N ARG A 119 -1.09 11.23 5.35
CA ARG A 119 -2.06 10.39 6.07
C ARG A 119 -1.43 9.70 7.27
N TYR A 120 -2.19 9.63 8.36
CA TYR A 120 -1.78 8.98 9.60
C TYR A 120 -2.94 8.17 10.19
N LEU A 121 -2.60 7.17 11.00
CA LEU A 121 -3.53 6.25 11.62
C LEU A 121 -3.04 5.94 13.04
N VAL A 122 -3.95 6.08 14.00
CA VAL A 122 -3.76 5.58 15.36
C VAL A 122 -4.43 4.21 15.44
N GLU A 123 -3.66 3.19 15.81
CA GLU A 123 -4.12 1.82 16.05
C GLU A 123 -3.93 1.49 17.53
N VAL A 124 -4.99 1.08 18.24
CA VAL A 124 -4.89 0.53 19.60
C VAL A 124 -5.12 -0.97 19.50
N GLU A 125 -4.04 -1.77 19.52
CA GLU A 125 -4.10 -3.23 19.50
C GLU A 125 -4.16 -3.79 20.94
N TRP A 126 -5.09 -4.71 21.17
CA TRP A 126 -5.23 -5.50 22.38
C TRP A 126 -5.02 -6.99 22.08
N ARG A 127 -4.24 -7.66 22.94
CA ARG A 127 -3.82 -9.06 22.84
C ARG A 127 -3.86 -9.72 24.22
N ALA A 128 -4.98 -10.34 24.58
CA ALA A 128 -5.05 -11.26 25.72
C ALA A 128 -4.22 -12.56 25.49
N VAL A 129 -3.95 -12.90 24.23
CA VAL A 129 -3.07 -14.03 23.86
C VAL A 129 -2.18 -13.61 22.68
N GLU A 130 -0.96 -14.13 22.62
CA GLU A 130 -0.01 -13.73 21.56
C GLU A 130 -0.52 -14.01 20.14
N LEU A 131 -1.35 -15.06 19.97
CA LEU A 131 -1.82 -15.54 18.68
C LEU A 131 -2.90 -14.65 18.04
N ILE A 132 -3.67 -13.86 18.82
CA ILE A 132 -4.81 -13.10 18.30
C ILE A 132 -4.75 -11.67 18.84
N GLY A 133 -4.63 -10.71 17.93
CA GLY A 133 -4.78 -9.28 18.21
C GLY A 133 -6.08 -8.74 17.65
N LEU A 134 -6.78 -7.92 18.44
CA LEU A 134 -7.89 -7.10 18.00
C LEU A 134 -7.45 -5.64 18.12
N SER A 135 -7.64 -4.84 17.07
CA SER A 135 -7.31 -3.41 17.13
C SER A 135 -8.48 -2.53 16.78
N PHE A 136 -8.60 -1.39 17.47
CA PHE A 136 -9.39 -0.24 17.03
C PHE A 136 -8.49 0.71 16.24
N LEU A 137 -9.02 1.30 15.17
CA LEU A 137 -8.30 2.18 14.24
C LEU A 137 -9.01 3.53 14.15
N GLY A 138 -8.24 4.61 14.01
CA GLY A 138 -8.83 5.91 13.66
C GLY A 138 -7.82 6.94 13.17
N MET A 139 -8.30 7.86 12.33
CA MET A 139 -7.61 9.08 11.92
C MET A 139 -8.35 10.28 12.55
N PRO A 140 -7.93 10.75 13.74
CA PRO A 140 -8.67 11.76 14.50
C PRO A 140 -8.50 13.19 13.95
N GLU A 141 -9.37 13.60 13.03
CA GLU A 141 -9.39 14.98 12.52
C GLU A 141 -10.21 15.96 13.38
N TYR A 142 -9.87 17.25 13.29
CA TYR A 142 -10.65 18.34 13.90
C TYR A 142 -12.03 18.49 13.24
N ASP A 143 -12.08 18.35 11.90
CA ASP A 143 -13.35 18.20 11.19
C ASP A 143 -13.84 16.77 11.32
N LYS A 144 -14.88 16.56 12.14
CA LYS A 144 -15.46 15.23 12.39
C LYS A 144 -15.97 14.55 11.11
N ARG A 145 -16.21 15.29 10.02
CA ARG A 145 -16.61 14.74 8.73
C ARG A 145 -15.49 13.93 8.07
N LYS A 146 -14.23 14.24 8.39
CA LYS A 146 -13.00 13.64 7.85
C LYS A 146 -12.33 12.62 8.77
N ALA A 147 -13.03 12.23 9.85
CA ALA A 147 -12.48 11.32 10.83
C ALA A 147 -12.73 9.87 10.42
N ASP A 148 -11.68 9.17 9.99
CA ASP A 148 -11.74 7.74 9.70
C ASP A 148 -11.83 6.93 11.00
N GLN A 149 -12.56 5.82 10.98
CA GLN A 149 -12.60 4.85 12.08
C GLN A 149 -12.70 3.42 11.54
N GLY A 150 -12.16 2.46 12.27
CA GLY A 150 -12.14 1.09 11.82
C GLY A 150 -11.69 0.09 12.87
N GLY A 151 -11.47 -1.13 12.42
CA GLY A 151 -10.93 -2.20 13.24
C GLY A 151 -10.04 -3.13 12.45
N SER A 152 -9.23 -3.92 13.16
CA SER A 152 -8.48 -5.02 12.57
C SER A 152 -8.43 -6.25 13.45
N ILE A 153 -8.31 -7.41 12.81
CA ILE A 153 -8.05 -8.69 13.45
C ILE A 153 -6.73 -9.22 12.89
N THR A 154 -5.79 -9.52 13.79
CA THR A 154 -4.49 -10.10 13.48
C THR A 154 -4.42 -11.53 14.03
N LEU A 155 -4.11 -12.50 13.18
CA LEU A 155 -3.73 -13.85 13.59
C LEU A 155 -2.21 -13.99 13.45
N GLY A 156 -1.53 -14.45 14.50
CA GLY A 156 -0.07 -14.41 14.61
C GLY A 156 0.45 -13.09 15.22
N LYS A 157 1.77 -12.90 15.16
CA LYS A 157 2.48 -11.80 15.83
C LYS A 157 3.31 -11.00 14.82
N ARG A 158 3.23 -9.66 14.86
CA ARG A 158 4.05 -8.78 14.02
C ARG A 158 5.50 -8.74 14.56
N PRO A 159 6.54 -8.61 13.72
CA PRO A 159 6.50 -8.38 12.27
C PRO A 159 6.45 -9.65 11.41
N TRP A 160 6.72 -10.85 11.93
CA TRP A 160 6.80 -12.08 11.11
C TRP A 160 5.87 -13.20 11.60
N ASN A 161 5.28 -13.92 10.65
CA ASN A 161 4.33 -15.02 10.87
C ASN A 161 2.97 -14.52 11.39
N TYR A 162 2.34 -13.67 10.58
CA TYR A 162 1.00 -13.16 10.82
C TYR A 162 0.20 -12.97 9.52
N ILE A 163 -1.12 -12.92 9.68
CA ILE A 163 -2.08 -12.40 8.70
C ILE A 163 -3.02 -11.44 9.43
N ARG A 164 -3.29 -10.28 8.86
CA ARG A 164 -4.11 -9.22 9.45
C ARG A 164 -5.12 -8.72 8.43
N PHE A 165 -6.38 -8.71 8.83
CA PHE A 165 -7.45 -8.05 8.10
C PHE A 165 -7.83 -6.75 8.82
N GLN A 166 -7.92 -5.66 8.08
CA GLN A 166 -8.31 -4.32 8.51
C GLN A 166 -9.50 -3.87 7.66
N GLN A 167 -10.47 -3.23 8.30
CA GLN A 167 -11.53 -2.48 7.64
C GLN A 167 -11.58 -1.08 8.26
N LEU A 168 -11.58 -0.05 7.40
CA LEU A 168 -11.57 1.35 7.79
C LEU A 168 -12.69 2.08 7.04
N PHE A 169 -13.65 2.61 7.78
CA PHE A 169 -14.69 3.51 7.28
C PHE A 169 -14.07 4.90 7.17
N GLN A 170 -14.06 5.43 5.96
CA GLN A 170 -13.43 6.71 5.65
C GLN A 170 -14.46 7.81 5.87
N ASP A 171 -14.05 8.98 6.36
CA ASP A 171 -14.97 10.12 6.50
C ASP A 171 -16.27 9.76 7.27
N LEU A 172 -16.16 8.94 8.35
CA LEU A 172 -17.29 8.15 8.89
C LEU A 172 -18.58 8.96 9.11
N TYR A 173 -18.44 10.20 9.60
CA TYR A 173 -19.58 11.05 9.94
C TYR A 173 -19.97 12.06 8.87
N TYR A 174 -19.38 12.04 7.68
CA TYR A 174 -19.60 13.05 6.62
C TYR A 174 -21.10 13.24 6.33
N ASN A 175 -21.81 12.17 5.99
CA ASN A 175 -23.23 12.21 5.64
C ASN A 175 -24.14 12.71 6.78
N GLU A 176 -23.72 12.53 8.04
CA GLU A 176 -24.51 12.94 9.21
C GLU A 176 -24.15 14.32 9.77
N LYS A 177 -22.96 14.81 9.47
CA LYS A 177 -22.36 16.01 10.08
C LYS A 177 -21.99 17.07 9.04
N ASN A 178 -22.35 16.88 7.77
CA ASN A 178 -22.22 17.92 6.77
C ASN A 178 -23.30 19.00 6.92
N PHE A 179 -22.89 20.16 7.42
CA PHE A 179 -23.76 21.34 7.61
C PHE A 179 -23.44 22.51 6.67
N TYR A 180 -22.38 22.41 5.85
CA TYR A 180 -21.95 23.48 4.95
C TYR A 180 -22.66 23.41 3.59
N ASP A 181 -22.89 22.21 3.08
CA ASP A 181 -23.65 21.97 1.87
C ASP A 181 -24.47 20.68 1.95
N THR A 182 -25.02 20.26 0.82
CA THR A 182 -25.87 19.07 0.69
C THR A 182 -25.12 17.91 0.04
N SER A 183 -23.79 17.90 0.07
CA SER A 183 -22.98 16.81 -0.49
C SER A 183 -22.93 15.60 0.43
N TYR A 184 -22.80 14.42 -0.16
CA TYR A 184 -22.84 13.13 0.55
C TYR A 184 -22.14 12.02 -0.24
N TYR A 185 -21.72 10.97 0.46
CA TYR A 185 -21.22 9.73 -0.11
C TYR A 185 -22.34 8.69 -0.32
N SER A 186 -22.32 7.96 -1.44
CA SER A 186 -23.25 6.87 -1.76
C SER A 186 -22.60 5.80 -2.68
N PRO A 187 -22.37 4.55 -2.20
CA PRO A 187 -22.35 4.14 -0.80
C PRO A 187 -21.30 4.91 0.02
N HIS A 188 -21.23 4.66 1.32
CA HIS A 188 -20.20 5.22 2.18
C HIS A 188 -18.82 4.58 1.87
N PRO A 189 -17.72 5.36 1.83
CA PRO A 189 -16.39 4.84 1.49
C PRO A 189 -15.81 3.91 2.56
N VAL A 190 -15.26 2.77 2.13
CA VAL A 190 -14.65 1.75 3.00
C VAL A 190 -13.36 1.25 2.38
N GLU A 191 -12.24 1.36 3.11
CA GLU A 191 -10.99 0.67 2.79
C GLU A 191 -11.01 -0.71 3.45
N ASN A 192 -10.61 -1.74 2.70
CA ASN A 192 -10.28 -3.06 3.25
C ASN A 192 -8.79 -3.32 2.98
N ASN A 193 -8.04 -3.67 4.02
CA ASN A 193 -6.62 -4.00 3.93
C ASN A 193 -6.36 -5.41 4.48
N LEU A 194 -5.86 -6.31 3.66
CA LEU A 194 -5.34 -7.63 4.02
C LEU A 194 -3.82 -7.63 3.87
N GLU A 195 -3.11 -7.67 4.99
CA GLU A 195 -1.65 -7.73 5.05
C GLU A 195 -1.18 -9.03 5.73
N GLY A 196 0.00 -9.52 5.38
CA GLY A 196 0.54 -10.71 6.03
C GLY A 196 2.00 -10.94 5.69
N ALA A 197 2.69 -11.69 6.56
CA ALA A 197 4.08 -12.04 6.36
C ALA A 197 4.47 -13.34 7.06
N PHE A 198 5.48 -14.02 6.53
CA PHE A 198 6.04 -15.24 7.06
C PHE A 198 7.57 -15.22 7.00
N SER A 199 8.20 -15.91 7.94
CA SER A 199 9.63 -16.19 7.94
C SER A 199 9.83 -17.68 8.22
N TRP A 200 10.36 -18.40 7.24
CA TRP A 200 10.56 -19.85 7.30
C TRP A 200 11.95 -20.24 6.79
N LYS A 201 12.84 -20.54 7.74
CA LYS A 201 14.28 -20.78 7.49
C LYS A 201 14.87 -19.55 6.79
N ASN A 202 15.30 -19.73 5.54
CA ASN A 202 15.93 -18.73 4.70
C ASN A 202 14.92 -17.96 3.83
N TRP A 203 13.65 -18.37 3.81
CA TRP A 203 12.60 -17.67 3.07
C TRP A 203 11.91 -16.64 3.94
N ARG A 204 11.80 -15.41 3.44
CA ARG A 204 10.96 -14.35 4.00
C ARG A 204 9.97 -13.90 2.95
N GLY A 205 8.70 -13.78 3.34
CA GLY A 205 7.65 -13.33 2.44
C GLY A 205 6.72 -12.36 3.13
N ARG A 206 6.32 -11.29 2.43
CA ARG A 206 5.39 -10.27 2.92
C ARG A 206 4.47 -9.83 1.79
N PHE A 207 3.21 -9.58 2.10
CA PHE A 207 2.23 -9.06 1.15
C PHE A 207 1.27 -8.08 1.81
N ILE A 208 0.66 -7.22 0.98
CA ILE A 208 -0.41 -6.29 1.33
C ILE A 208 -1.42 -6.31 0.18
N TYR A 209 -2.71 -6.18 0.47
CA TYR A 209 -3.81 -6.00 -0.48
C TYR A 209 -4.74 -4.97 0.14
N VAL A 210 -4.87 -3.81 -0.48
CA VAL A 210 -5.76 -2.71 -0.11
C VAL A 210 -6.78 -2.52 -1.22
N GLN A 211 -8.05 -2.36 -0.86
CA GLN A 211 -9.13 -2.09 -1.78
C GLN A 211 -10.11 -1.09 -1.16
N ASP A 212 -10.29 0.03 -1.85
CA ASP A 212 -11.40 0.94 -1.57
C ASP A 212 -12.66 0.43 -2.29
N THR A 213 -13.75 0.26 -1.54
CA THR A 213 -15.03 -0.13 -2.13
C THR A 213 -15.55 0.98 -3.06
N PRO A 214 -16.09 0.66 -4.25
CA PRO A 214 -16.60 1.67 -5.17
C PRO A 214 -17.63 2.59 -4.52
N PHE A 215 -17.38 3.89 -4.54
CA PHE A 215 -18.27 4.89 -3.97
C PHE A 215 -18.44 6.11 -4.88
N LYS A 216 -19.46 6.94 -4.55
CA LYS A 216 -19.68 8.23 -5.20
C LYS A 216 -19.80 9.35 -4.18
N GLN A 217 -19.09 10.44 -4.38
CA GLN A 217 -19.32 11.71 -3.70
C GLN A 217 -20.22 12.57 -4.60
N VAL A 218 -21.42 12.89 -4.13
CA VAL A 218 -22.42 13.67 -4.87
C VAL A 218 -22.42 15.10 -4.34
N PHE A 219 -22.40 16.09 -5.23
CA PHE A 219 -22.40 17.52 -4.95
C PHE A 219 -23.62 18.18 -5.61
N PRO A 220 -24.82 18.15 -4.98
CA PRO A 220 -26.07 18.52 -5.65
C PRO A 220 -26.15 19.98 -6.10
N LYS A 221 -25.54 20.93 -5.36
CA LYS A 221 -25.55 22.37 -5.72
C LYS A 221 -24.71 22.65 -6.98
N GLN A 222 -23.70 21.83 -7.23
CA GLN A 222 -22.78 21.90 -8.35
C GLN A 222 -23.22 20.99 -9.52
N GLU A 223 -24.33 20.26 -9.38
CA GLU A 223 -24.77 19.17 -10.26
C GLU A 223 -23.66 18.15 -10.63
N LEU A 224 -22.69 17.98 -9.72
CA LEU A 224 -21.46 17.21 -9.90
C LEU A 224 -21.52 15.88 -9.14
N THR A 225 -20.96 14.82 -9.73
CA THR A 225 -20.69 13.55 -9.06
C THR A 225 -19.24 13.14 -9.29
N VAL A 226 -18.56 12.72 -8.23
CA VAL A 226 -17.23 12.09 -8.28
C VAL A 226 -17.40 10.61 -7.97
N SER A 227 -16.97 9.71 -8.85
CA SER A 227 -16.90 8.27 -8.58
C SER A 227 -15.45 7.86 -8.36
N TYR A 228 -15.21 6.96 -7.40
CA TYR A 228 -13.89 6.48 -7.02
C TYR A 228 -13.91 4.97 -6.74
N GLU A 229 -12.91 4.25 -7.25
CA GLU A 229 -12.52 2.90 -6.83
C GLU A 229 -10.99 2.81 -6.87
N SER A 230 -10.39 2.09 -5.91
CA SER A 230 -8.96 1.77 -5.92
C SER A 230 -8.72 0.30 -5.56
N LYS A 231 -7.65 -0.25 -6.11
CA LYS A 231 -7.00 -1.49 -5.66
C LYS A 231 -5.51 -1.23 -5.61
N ASP A 232 -4.83 -1.75 -4.59
CA ASP A 232 -3.42 -1.54 -4.34
C ASP A 232 -2.86 -2.78 -3.64
N ASN A 233 -1.80 -3.41 -4.14
CA ASN A 233 -1.27 -4.65 -3.58
C ASN A 233 0.25 -4.57 -3.44
N SER A 234 0.85 -5.43 -2.63
CA SER A 234 2.30 -5.63 -2.61
C SER A 234 2.65 -7.07 -2.34
N ALA A 235 3.75 -7.56 -2.89
CA ALA A 235 4.34 -8.84 -2.53
C ALA A 235 5.86 -8.79 -2.62
N THR A 236 6.54 -9.31 -1.62
CA THR A 236 7.98 -9.57 -1.69
C THR A 236 8.23 -10.99 -1.21
N LEU A 237 9.08 -11.72 -1.94
CA LEU A 237 9.58 -13.02 -1.57
C LEU A 237 11.11 -13.01 -1.70
N ASP A 238 11.78 -13.14 -0.57
CA ASP A 238 13.23 -13.05 -0.42
C ASP A 238 13.79 -14.40 0.06
N TYR A 239 14.91 -14.84 -0.54
CA TYR A 239 15.73 -15.95 -0.07
C TYR A 239 17.07 -15.44 0.44
N HIS A 240 17.33 -15.65 1.72
CA HIS A 240 18.55 -15.23 2.42
C HIS A 240 19.59 -16.34 2.35
N PHE A 241 20.69 -16.12 1.65
CA PHE A 241 21.86 -17.00 1.70
C PHE A 241 22.69 -16.75 2.97
N GLY A 242 22.58 -15.54 3.53
CA GLY A 242 23.11 -15.09 4.81
C GLY A 242 22.47 -13.76 5.20
N GLU A 243 23.00 -13.07 6.21
CA GLU A 243 22.44 -11.80 6.68
C GLU A 243 22.44 -10.69 5.60
N GLN A 244 23.49 -10.65 4.77
CA GLN A 244 23.71 -9.59 3.78
C GLN A 244 23.56 -10.04 2.32
N GLN A 245 23.17 -11.30 2.07
CA GLN A 245 23.07 -11.87 0.73
C GLN A 245 21.66 -12.40 0.48
N ILE A 246 20.94 -11.74 -0.43
CA ILE A 246 19.52 -11.96 -0.69
C ILE A 246 19.30 -12.10 -2.19
N ALA A 247 18.58 -13.13 -2.63
CA ALA A 247 17.94 -13.12 -3.95
C ALA A 247 16.42 -13.05 -3.75
N GLY A 248 15.75 -12.16 -4.48
CA GLY A 248 14.35 -11.89 -4.23
C GLY A 248 13.57 -11.45 -5.46
N LEU A 249 12.26 -11.53 -5.32
CA LEU A 249 11.27 -10.97 -6.22
C LEU A 249 10.41 -9.99 -5.43
N SER A 250 10.37 -8.73 -5.86
CA SER A 250 9.34 -7.78 -5.42
C SER A 250 8.44 -7.38 -6.58
N TRP A 251 7.17 -7.69 -6.42
CA TRP A 251 6.05 -7.28 -7.27
C TRP A 251 5.11 -6.44 -6.40
N ARG A 252 4.28 -5.57 -6.96
CA ARG A 252 3.23 -4.93 -6.16
C ARG A 252 1.95 -4.69 -7.05
N SER A 253 0.91 -3.90 -6.74
CA SER A 253 -0.29 -3.59 -7.57
C SER A 253 -0.83 -2.16 -7.34
N PHE A 254 -1.28 -1.41 -8.35
CA PHE A 254 -2.40 -0.45 -8.23
C PHE A 254 -3.25 -0.35 -9.51
N ASP A 255 -4.54 -0.12 -9.33
CA ASP A 255 -5.51 0.34 -10.32
C ASP A 255 -6.42 1.36 -9.63
N ILE A 256 -6.44 2.59 -10.13
CA ILE A 256 -7.18 3.70 -9.51
C ILE A 256 -8.06 4.35 -10.56
N GLN A 257 -9.35 4.40 -10.29
CA GLN A 257 -10.35 4.93 -11.22
C GLN A 257 -11.04 6.12 -10.57
N LYS A 258 -10.88 7.30 -11.20
CA LYS A 258 -11.49 8.58 -10.79
C LYS A 258 -12.36 9.11 -11.94
N ARG A 259 -13.61 9.46 -11.67
CA ARG A 259 -14.52 10.04 -12.68
C ARG A 259 -15.30 11.22 -12.10
N ARG A 260 -15.13 12.42 -12.67
CA ARG A 260 -15.98 13.60 -12.44
C ARG A 260 -17.02 13.66 -13.56
N GLU A 261 -18.28 13.86 -13.20
CA GLU A 261 -19.38 14.08 -14.14
C GLU A 261 -20.31 15.19 -13.68
N THR A 262 -20.73 16.03 -14.62
CA THR A 262 -21.83 16.98 -14.44
C THR A 262 -23.08 16.52 -15.16
N LYS A 263 -24.24 16.89 -14.61
CA LYS A 263 -25.56 16.48 -15.14
C LYS A 263 -25.89 17.04 -16.54
N ASN A 264 -25.24 18.13 -16.95
CA ASN A 264 -25.41 18.77 -18.26
C ASN A 264 -24.11 18.65 -19.10
N PRO A 265 -23.86 17.49 -19.75
CA PRO A 265 -22.61 17.22 -20.47
C PRO A 265 -22.49 17.92 -21.84
N SER A 266 -23.23 19.01 -22.07
CA SER A 266 -23.18 19.79 -23.32
C SER A 266 -21.82 20.46 -23.56
N GLU A 267 -21.00 20.58 -22.51
CA GLU A 267 -19.58 20.94 -22.62
C GLU A 267 -18.71 19.69 -22.36
N SER A 268 -18.42 18.95 -23.44
CA SER A 268 -17.48 17.83 -23.44
C SER A 268 -16.03 18.25 -23.15
N SER A 269 -15.74 19.55 -23.16
CA SER A 269 -14.47 20.17 -22.77
C SER A 269 -14.41 20.65 -21.31
N SER A 270 -15.49 20.51 -20.54
CA SER A 270 -15.53 20.93 -19.14
C SER A 270 -14.48 20.18 -18.29
N PRO A 271 -13.78 20.85 -17.35
CA PRO A 271 -12.90 20.17 -16.40
C PRO A 271 -13.64 19.16 -15.51
N ASP A 272 -14.97 19.27 -15.41
CA ASP A 272 -15.83 18.45 -14.56
C ASP A 272 -16.49 17.26 -15.28
N ASN A 273 -16.19 17.05 -16.56
CA ASN A 273 -16.58 15.87 -17.33
C ASN A 273 -15.32 15.10 -17.76
N ARG A 274 -14.69 14.41 -16.79
CA ARG A 274 -13.39 13.76 -16.97
C ARG A 274 -13.33 12.41 -16.29
N GLU A 275 -12.67 11.46 -16.94
CA GLU A 275 -12.36 10.13 -16.41
C GLU A 275 -10.85 9.92 -16.46
N GLN A 276 -10.30 9.32 -15.42
CA GLN A 276 -8.90 8.96 -15.29
C GLN A 276 -8.81 7.57 -14.70
N GLN A 277 -8.09 6.69 -15.39
CA GLN A 277 -7.62 5.43 -14.84
C GLN A 277 -6.09 5.49 -14.76
N LEU A 278 -5.54 5.18 -13.60
CA LEU A 278 -4.11 5.01 -13.38
C LEU A 278 -3.82 3.53 -13.14
N LEU A 279 -3.20 2.90 -14.14
CA LEU A 279 -2.65 1.55 -14.09
C LEU A 279 -1.13 1.68 -14.09
N TYR A 280 -0.44 0.87 -13.29
CA TYR A 280 1.01 0.83 -13.28
C TYR A 280 1.45 -0.56 -12.85
N SER A 281 2.22 -1.33 -13.64
CA SER A 281 2.71 -2.67 -13.28
C SER A 281 4.18 -2.88 -13.33
N SER A 282 4.75 -3.52 -12.29
CA SER A 282 6.17 -3.80 -12.30
C SER A 282 6.64 -4.93 -11.37
N ALA A 283 7.53 -5.75 -11.91
CA ALA A 283 8.21 -6.85 -11.22
C ALA A 283 9.72 -6.59 -11.19
N ASP A 284 10.34 -6.78 -10.02
CA ASP A 284 11.77 -6.53 -9.77
C ASP A 284 12.40 -7.81 -9.23
N LEU A 285 13.22 -8.44 -10.07
CA LEU A 285 14.06 -9.58 -9.73
C LEU A 285 15.44 -9.05 -9.37
N TYR A 286 15.91 -9.29 -8.15
CA TYR A 286 17.19 -8.78 -7.67
C TYR A 286 18.01 -9.85 -6.98
N TRP A 287 19.32 -9.73 -7.11
CA TRP A 287 20.31 -10.45 -6.33
C TRP A 287 21.29 -9.45 -5.71
N LEU A 288 21.26 -9.40 -4.39
CA LEU A 288 22.15 -8.63 -3.55
C LEU A 288 23.31 -9.52 -3.07
N HIS A 289 24.53 -9.04 -3.23
CA HIS A 289 25.75 -9.72 -2.80
C HIS A 289 26.70 -8.76 -2.06
N PRO A 290 27.24 -9.11 -0.89
CA PRO A 290 28.30 -8.33 -0.25
C PRO A 290 29.59 -8.41 -1.09
N LEU A 291 30.17 -7.26 -1.43
CA LEU A 291 31.47 -7.18 -2.12
C LEU A 291 32.61 -7.22 -1.09
N ASN A 292 32.38 -6.64 0.08
CA ASN A 292 33.22 -6.76 1.29
C ASN A 292 32.34 -6.43 2.52
N SER A 293 32.94 -6.05 3.65
CA SER A 293 32.23 -5.70 4.90
C SER A 293 31.45 -4.38 4.86
N GLU A 294 31.74 -3.49 3.91
CA GLU A 294 31.19 -2.13 3.82
C GLU A 294 30.33 -1.91 2.55
N PHE A 295 30.63 -2.62 1.47
CA PHE A 295 30.03 -2.44 0.15
C PHE A 295 29.20 -3.65 -0.28
N HIS A 296 28.01 -3.39 -0.82
CA HIS A 296 27.13 -4.39 -1.44
C HIS A 296 26.88 -4.04 -2.90
N GLY A 297 26.83 -5.06 -3.75
CA GLY A 297 26.38 -4.95 -5.14
C GLY A 297 24.99 -5.55 -5.29
N THR A 298 24.09 -4.83 -5.96
CA THR A 298 22.81 -5.37 -6.41
C THR A 298 22.83 -5.48 -7.93
N ILE A 299 22.50 -6.65 -8.46
CA ILE A 299 22.17 -6.83 -9.89
C ILE A 299 20.72 -7.29 -9.99
N GLY A 300 19.99 -6.84 -11.01
CA GLY A 300 18.59 -7.18 -11.16
C GLY A 300 17.98 -6.78 -12.49
N LEU A 301 16.74 -7.21 -12.69
CA LEU A 301 15.89 -6.86 -13.82
C LEU A 301 14.56 -6.33 -13.27
N ARG A 302 14.20 -5.13 -13.71
CA ARG A 302 12.93 -4.46 -13.44
C ARG A 302 12.19 -4.25 -14.75
N GLU A 303 10.95 -4.71 -14.83
CA GLU A 303 10.02 -4.42 -15.92
C GLU A 303 8.93 -3.50 -15.38
N ASP A 304 8.66 -2.35 -16.02
CA ASP A 304 7.53 -1.46 -15.71
C ASP A 304 6.54 -1.39 -16.90
N ARG A 305 5.25 -1.19 -16.61
CA ARG A 305 4.09 -1.16 -17.52
C ARG A 305 2.98 -0.27 -16.95
#